data_AF-A0A967KHA7-F1
#
_entry.id   AF-A0A967KHA7-F1
#
_cell.length_a   1.000
_cell.length_b   1.000
_cell.length_c   1.000
_cell.angle_alpha   90.00
_cell.angle_beta   90.00
_cell.angle_gamma   90.00
#
_symmetry.space_group_name_H-M   'P 1'
#
loop_
_entity.id
_entity.type
_entity.pdbx_description
1 polymer ?
#
loop_
_entity_poly.entity_id
_entity_poly.type
_entity_poly.pdbx_seq_one_letter_code
_entity_poly.pdbx_strand_id
1 'polypeptide(L)'
;RITGINVYDILQEKFDSELLKGALSMDGTLGTFLGTRSNNSVFCAMHRMSNGGEYSQPAGGMGAVSEAIAAAARAAGAEIRTSSPVRRMLMDFDRVSGVELEGGEQIMADTIVSATDPKTTFHKLLGARNLEAGFAYRVRNIRSNGNVAKLHLALSGAPEFSGLDPALAGERLLIAPSLQYVEHAFNHAKYGEYSERPVMEITTACMTIRWRRPASTCCRPMCNGLRET
;
A
#
# COMPACT_ATOMS: atom_id res chain seq x y z
N ARG A 1 11.59 23.29 7.28
CA ARG A 1 11.18 23.76 5.93
C ARG A 1 11.06 22.60 4.92
N ILE A 2 10.60 21.42 5.33
CA ILE A 2 10.56 20.21 4.48
C ILE A 2 9.34 20.21 3.53
N THR A 3 8.23 20.81 3.97
CA THR A 3 6.92 20.76 3.28
C THR A 3 6.90 21.39 1.88
N GLY A 4 7.84 22.29 1.57
CA GLY A 4 7.93 22.94 0.26
C GLY A 4 8.92 22.29 -0.71
N ILE A 5 9.65 21.25 -0.29
CA ILE A 5 10.71 20.63 -1.09
C ILE A 5 10.12 19.45 -1.88
N ASN A 6 10.66 19.20 -3.06
CA ASN A 6 10.33 18.05 -3.90
C ASN A 6 11.53 17.08 -4.00
N VAL A 7 11.26 15.80 -4.28
CA VAL A 7 12.31 14.76 -4.34
C VAL A 7 13.20 14.93 -5.57
N TYR A 8 12.68 15.55 -6.63
CA TYR A 8 13.41 15.84 -7.86
C TYR A 8 14.68 16.68 -7.58
N ASP A 9 14.55 17.80 -6.88
CA ASP A 9 15.65 18.73 -6.62
C ASP A 9 16.75 18.08 -5.76
N ILE A 10 16.35 17.33 -4.73
CA ILE A 10 17.30 16.63 -3.85
C ILE A 10 18.08 15.57 -4.63
N LEU A 11 17.39 14.74 -5.41
CA LEU A 11 18.05 13.67 -6.15
C LEU A 11 18.92 14.21 -7.29
N GLN A 12 18.52 15.33 -7.90
CA GLN A 12 19.30 16.02 -8.92
C GLN A 12 20.59 16.65 -8.35
N GLU A 13 20.56 17.16 -7.12
CA GLU A 13 21.74 17.74 -6.45
C GLU A 13 22.70 16.67 -5.91
N LYS A 14 22.18 15.54 -5.43
CA LYS A 14 22.97 14.56 -4.67
C LYS A 14 23.53 13.39 -5.48
N PHE A 15 23.00 13.11 -6.67
CA PHE A 15 23.38 11.95 -7.47
C PHE A 15 23.65 12.35 -8.92
N ASP A 16 24.54 11.61 -9.58
CA ASP A 16 24.81 11.79 -11.01
C ASP A 16 24.06 10.77 -11.88
N SER A 17 23.87 9.55 -11.37
CA SER A 17 23.25 8.45 -12.13
C SER A 17 21.74 8.61 -12.29
N GLU A 18 21.27 8.72 -13.54
CA GLU A 18 19.84 8.83 -13.86
C GLU A 18 19.03 7.60 -13.41
N LEU A 19 19.60 6.40 -13.50
CA LEU A 19 18.94 5.17 -13.04
C LEU A 19 18.72 5.17 -11.53
N LEU A 20 19.72 5.63 -10.76
CA LEU A 20 19.62 5.72 -9.31
C LEU A 20 18.58 6.77 -8.90
N LYS A 21 18.60 7.95 -9.56
CA LYS A 21 17.59 8.99 -9.32
C LYS A 21 16.19 8.48 -9.64
N GLY A 22 16.01 7.80 -10.78
CA GLY A 22 14.75 7.19 -11.17
C GLY A 22 14.22 6.23 -10.10
N ALA A 23 15.05 5.27 -9.67
CA ALA A 23 14.69 4.29 -8.63
C ALA A 23 14.32 4.95 -7.29
N LEU A 24 15.15 5.85 -6.77
CA LEU A 24 14.88 6.53 -5.49
C LEU A 24 13.65 7.44 -5.56
N SER A 25 13.40 8.06 -6.71
CA SER A 25 12.22 8.91 -6.90
C SER A 25 10.93 8.09 -6.98
N MET A 26 10.99 6.91 -7.58
CA MET A 26 9.90 5.95 -7.59
C MET A 26 9.58 5.54 -6.15
N ASP A 27 10.59 5.17 -5.36
CA ASP A 27 10.40 4.83 -3.94
C ASP A 27 9.80 5.96 -3.12
N GLY A 28 10.21 7.20 -3.41
CA GLY A 28 9.68 8.39 -2.75
C GLY A 28 8.27 8.79 -3.17
N THR A 29 7.79 8.32 -4.32
CA THR A 29 6.45 8.65 -4.84
C THR A 29 5.47 7.46 -4.78
N LEU A 30 5.97 6.26 -4.49
CA LEU A 30 5.19 5.03 -4.43
C LEU A 30 4.01 5.13 -3.44
N GLY A 31 2.82 4.80 -3.91
CA GLY A 31 1.60 4.80 -3.09
C GLY A 31 1.05 6.19 -2.77
N THR A 32 1.57 7.24 -3.42
CA THR A 32 1.12 8.62 -3.22
C THR A 32 0.60 9.22 -4.52
N PHE A 33 -0.40 10.09 -4.45
CA PHE A 33 -0.87 10.88 -5.59
C PHE A 33 0.03 12.11 -5.83
N LEU A 34 1.33 11.89 -5.95
CA LEU A 34 2.36 12.91 -6.13
C LEU A 34 3.36 12.49 -7.21
N GLY A 35 3.82 13.46 -7.99
CA GLY A 35 4.97 13.31 -8.90
C GLY A 35 6.27 13.70 -8.21
N THR A 36 7.39 13.42 -8.86
CA THR A 36 8.74 13.77 -8.39
C THR A 36 8.93 15.26 -8.10
N ARG A 37 8.26 16.13 -8.87
CA ARG A 37 8.29 17.60 -8.71
C ARG A 37 7.19 18.14 -7.80
N SER A 38 6.31 17.28 -7.31
CA SER A 38 5.25 17.71 -6.42
C SER A 38 5.84 18.09 -5.06
N ASN A 39 5.36 19.19 -4.49
CA ASN A 39 5.74 19.60 -3.14
C ASN A 39 5.43 18.48 -2.14
N ASN A 40 6.26 18.38 -1.10
CA ASN A 40 6.13 17.38 -0.04
C ASN A 40 6.44 15.93 -0.45
N SER A 41 6.80 15.65 -1.71
CA SER A 41 7.26 14.31 -2.14
C SER A 41 8.51 13.84 -1.39
N VAL A 42 9.35 14.77 -0.91
CA VAL A 42 10.50 14.46 -0.05
C VAL A 42 10.08 13.80 1.25
N PHE A 43 8.96 14.20 1.83
CA PHE A 43 8.48 13.62 3.08
C PHE A 43 8.20 12.12 2.92
N CYS A 44 7.60 11.74 1.80
CA CYS A 44 7.32 10.35 1.48
C CYS A 44 8.60 9.53 1.29
N ALA A 45 9.59 10.09 0.59
CA ALA A 45 10.92 9.50 0.46
C ALA A 45 11.61 9.30 1.82
N MET A 46 11.61 10.32 2.68
CA MET A 46 12.22 10.24 4.01
C MET A 46 11.52 9.24 4.92
N HIS A 47 10.18 9.19 4.91
CA HIS A 47 9.42 8.20 5.68
C HIS A 47 9.74 6.77 5.23
N ARG A 48 10.04 6.56 3.94
CA ARG A 48 10.50 5.27 3.45
C ARG A 48 11.87 4.92 4.03
N MET A 49 12.80 5.88 4.02
CA MET A 49 14.15 5.71 4.52
C MET A 49 14.23 5.58 6.05
N SER A 50 13.29 6.17 6.80
CA SER A 50 13.29 6.09 8.27
C SER A 50 13.08 4.66 8.78
N ASN A 51 12.49 3.79 7.96
CA ASN A 51 12.34 2.36 8.24
C ASN A 51 13.53 1.53 7.71
N GLY A 52 14.71 2.15 7.56
CA GLY A 52 15.92 1.52 7.00
C GLY A 52 15.94 1.42 5.47
N GLY A 53 14.85 1.83 4.79
CA GLY A 53 14.73 1.69 3.32
C GLY A 53 14.63 0.23 2.84
N GLU A 54 14.51 -0.73 3.76
CA GLU A 54 14.49 -2.14 3.45
C GLU A 54 13.12 -2.59 2.95
N TYR A 55 13.15 -3.53 2.01
CA TYR A 55 11.99 -4.24 1.52
C TYR A 55 12.10 -5.68 1.98
N SER A 56 11.14 -6.12 2.79
CA SER A 56 11.04 -7.52 3.20
C SER A 56 9.67 -8.07 2.85
N GLN A 57 9.65 -9.34 2.44
CA GLN A 57 8.42 -10.07 2.22
C GLN A 57 8.22 -11.02 3.40
N PRO A 58 7.11 -10.91 4.16
CA PRO A 58 6.86 -11.82 5.26
C PRO A 58 6.68 -13.25 4.72
N ALA A 59 7.22 -14.23 5.46
CA ALA A 59 7.01 -15.63 5.13
C ALA A 59 5.50 -15.96 5.13
N GLY A 60 5.02 -16.58 4.05
CA GLY A 60 3.58 -16.81 3.83
C GLY A 60 2.82 -15.60 3.26
N GLY A 61 3.50 -14.50 2.96
CA GLY A 61 2.92 -13.29 2.39
C GLY A 61 2.17 -12.42 3.41
N MET A 62 1.63 -11.29 2.95
CA MET A 62 0.95 -10.32 3.83
C MET A 62 -0.25 -10.90 4.59
N GLY A 63 -0.89 -11.95 4.04
CA GLY A 63 -1.97 -12.65 4.74
C GLY A 63 -1.52 -13.29 6.05
N ALA A 64 -0.28 -13.80 6.12
CA ALA A 64 0.28 -14.36 7.34
C ALA A 64 0.45 -13.30 8.44
N VAL A 65 0.77 -12.05 8.06
CA VAL A 65 0.87 -10.92 9.01
C VAL A 65 -0.50 -10.61 9.60
N SER A 66 -1.53 -10.50 8.74
CA SER A 66 -2.91 -10.27 9.19
C SER A 66 -3.41 -11.37 10.12
N GLU A 67 -3.13 -12.63 9.79
CA GLU A 67 -3.50 -13.78 10.63
C GLU A 67 -2.73 -13.79 11.96
N ALA A 68 -1.45 -13.43 11.97
CA ALA A 68 -0.67 -13.32 13.20
C ALA A 68 -1.24 -12.25 14.14
N ILE A 69 -1.62 -11.08 13.60
CA ILE A 69 -2.28 -10.01 14.36
C ILE A 69 -3.64 -10.50 14.90
N ALA A 70 -4.45 -11.16 14.06
CA ALA A 70 -5.74 -11.69 14.47
C ALA A 70 -5.61 -12.76 15.56
N ALA A 71 -4.61 -13.64 15.46
CA ALA A 71 -4.32 -14.65 16.48
C ALA A 71 -3.89 -14.02 17.82
N ALA A 72 -3.01 -13.02 17.78
CA ALA A 72 -2.60 -12.28 18.98
C ALA A 72 -3.79 -11.57 19.65
N ALA A 73 -4.67 -10.94 18.86
CA ALA A 73 -5.87 -10.31 19.37
C ALA A 73 -6.82 -11.32 20.05
N ARG A 74 -7.07 -12.47 19.43
CA ARG A 74 -7.88 -13.55 20.03
C ARG A 74 -7.26 -14.09 21.31
N ALA A 75 -5.94 -14.26 21.34
CA ALA A 75 -5.21 -14.71 22.53
C ALA A 75 -5.32 -13.70 23.69
N ALA A 76 -5.44 -12.40 23.38
CA ALA A 76 -5.73 -11.35 24.35
C ALA A 76 -7.23 -11.25 24.72
N GLY A 77 -8.09 -12.12 24.19
CA GLY A 77 -9.52 -12.17 24.51
C GLY A 77 -10.43 -11.41 23.55
N ALA A 78 -9.93 -10.89 22.43
CA ALA A 78 -10.76 -10.18 21.45
C ALA A 78 -11.64 -11.16 20.64
N GLU A 79 -12.91 -10.78 20.44
CA GLU A 79 -13.81 -11.44 19.50
C GLU A 79 -13.67 -10.81 18.10
N ILE A 80 -13.51 -11.63 17.07
CA ILE A 80 -13.40 -11.17 15.67
C ILE A 80 -14.58 -11.74 14.87
N ARG A 81 -15.46 -10.85 14.41
CA ARG A 81 -16.59 -11.19 13.53
C ARG A 81 -16.29 -10.77 12.10
N THR A 82 -16.30 -11.75 11.18
CA THR A 82 -16.18 -11.51 9.73
C THR A 82 -17.54 -11.57 9.06
N SER A 83 -17.69 -10.96 7.88
CA SER A 83 -18.97 -10.89 7.16
C SER A 83 -20.08 -10.21 7.97
N SER A 84 -19.69 -9.29 8.87
CA SER A 84 -20.58 -8.50 9.72
C SER A 84 -20.46 -7.01 9.38
N PRO A 85 -20.94 -6.57 8.20
CA PRO A 85 -20.83 -5.17 7.81
C PRO A 85 -21.61 -4.28 8.79
N VAL A 86 -20.95 -3.23 9.28
CA VAL A 86 -21.59 -2.21 10.13
C VAL A 86 -22.43 -1.29 9.25
N ARG A 87 -23.71 -1.19 9.58
CA ARG A 87 -24.68 -0.31 8.90
C ARG A 87 -24.54 1.13 9.34
N ARG A 88 -24.53 1.37 10.66
CA ARG A 88 -24.41 2.70 11.26
C ARG A 88 -23.93 2.65 12.71
N MET A 89 -23.45 3.78 13.20
CA MET A 89 -23.21 4.01 14.61
C MET A 89 -24.50 4.46 15.31
N LEU A 90 -24.72 3.97 16.52
CA LEU A 90 -25.85 4.35 17.37
C LEU A 90 -25.44 5.54 18.21
N MET A 91 -26.25 6.60 18.17
CA MET A 91 -26.03 7.84 18.92
C MET A 91 -26.99 7.89 20.10
N ASP A 92 -26.46 8.25 21.25
CA ASP A 92 -27.22 8.71 22.41
C ASP A 92 -26.81 10.16 22.68
N PHE A 93 -27.67 11.10 22.31
CA PHE A 93 -27.37 12.53 22.26
C PHE A 93 -26.06 12.86 21.51
N ASP A 94 -25.03 13.27 22.22
CA ASP A 94 -23.71 13.68 21.69
C ASP A 94 -22.67 12.56 21.75
N ARG A 95 -23.03 11.37 22.24
CA ARG A 95 -22.13 10.23 22.41
C ARG A 95 -22.52 9.06 21.53
N VAL A 96 -21.52 8.36 21.00
CA VAL A 96 -21.74 7.06 20.36
C VAL A 96 -21.93 6.00 21.44
N SER A 97 -22.97 5.18 21.33
CA SER A 97 -23.35 4.16 22.32
C SER A 97 -23.26 2.72 21.79
N GLY A 98 -23.05 2.54 20.48
CA GLY A 98 -22.91 1.23 19.87
C GLY A 98 -22.86 1.28 18.35
N VAL A 99 -22.96 0.11 17.73
CA VAL A 99 -23.10 -0.06 16.29
C VAL A 99 -24.27 -0.97 15.95
N GLU A 100 -24.91 -0.70 14.82
CA GLU A 100 -25.90 -1.57 14.20
C GLU A 100 -25.28 -2.24 12.96
N LEU A 101 -25.38 -3.56 12.87
CA LEU A 101 -24.94 -4.34 11.71
C LEU A 101 -26.01 -4.33 10.61
N GLU A 102 -25.67 -4.65 9.36
CA GLU A 102 -26.66 -4.72 8.28
C GLU A 102 -27.76 -5.77 8.52
N GLY A 103 -27.47 -6.82 9.31
CA GLY A 103 -28.45 -7.82 9.76
C GLY A 103 -29.43 -7.32 10.84
N GLY A 104 -29.32 -6.07 11.31
CA GLY A 104 -30.18 -5.48 12.33
C GLY A 104 -29.73 -5.74 13.78
N GLU A 105 -28.75 -6.62 13.99
CA GLU A 105 -28.11 -6.82 15.30
C GLU A 105 -27.45 -5.52 15.78
N GLN A 106 -27.62 -5.20 17.07
CA GLN A 106 -27.00 -4.06 17.71
C GLN A 106 -25.97 -4.51 18.74
N ILE A 107 -24.79 -3.91 18.68
CA ILE A 107 -23.69 -4.16 19.62
C ILE A 107 -23.43 -2.86 20.38
N MET A 108 -23.72 -2.86 21.68
CA MET A 108 -23.50 -1.71 22.55
C MET A 108 -22.05 -1.65 23.01
N ALA A 109 -21.46 -0.46 23.02
CA ALA A 109 -20.08 -0.25 23.45
C ALA A 109 -19.88 1.20 23.92
N ASP A 110 -19.06 1.37 24.98
CA ASP A 110 -18.71 2.71 25.49
C ASP A 110 -17.66 3.43 24.63
N THR A 111 -16.85 2.69 23.87
CA THR A 111 -15.81 3.24 23.01
C THR A 111 -15.81 2.52 21.67
N ILE A 112 -15.78 3.30 20.60
CA ILE A 112 -15.79 2.79 19.23
C ILE A 112 -14.57 3.34 18.51
N VAL A 113 -13.71 2.43 18.04
CA VAL A 113 -12.54 2.75 17.24
C VAL A 113 -12.82 2.33 15.80
N SER A 114 -12.87 3.29 14.88
CA SER A 114 -13.05 3.02 13.45
C SER A 114 -11.70 2.95 12.75
N ALA A 115 -11.40 1.81 12.14
CA ALA A 115 -10.26 1.64 11.23
C ALA A 115 -10.63 1.84 9.75
N THR A 116 -11.86 2.31 9.46
CA THR A 116 -12.30 2.58 8.09
C THR A 116 -11.86 3.97 7.63
N ASP A 117 -11.99 4.28 6.34
CA ASP A 117 -11.61 5.61 5.85
C ASP A 117 -12.51 6.70 6.46
N PRO A 118 -12.00 7.95 6.59
CA PRO A 118 -12.74 9.02 7.26
C PRO A 118 -14.09 9.33 6.61
N LYS A 119 -14.21 9.22 5.28
CA LYS A 119 -15.48 9.51 4.60
C LYS A 119 -16.51 8.45 4.95
N THR A 120 -16.14 7.17 4.93
CA THR A 120 -17.03 6.09 5.37
C THR A 120 -17.42 6.25 6.84
N THR A 121 -16.45 6.49 7.72
CA THR A 121 -16.71 6.66 9.17
C THR A 121 -17.70 7.79 9.42
N PHE A 122 -17.41 9.00 8.94
CA PHE A 122 -18.14 10.20 9.31
C PHE A 122 -19.39 10.44 8.47
N HIS A 123 -19.37 10.15 7.17
CA HIS A 123 -20.53 10.38 6.30
C HIS A 123 -21.49 9.21 6.26
N LYS A 124 -21.00 7.96 6.19
CA LYS A 124 -21.83 6.76 6.04
C LYS A 124 -22.25 6.18 7.40
N LEU A 125 -21.29 5.93 8.29
CA LEU A 125 -21.56 5.22 9.55
C LEU A 125 -22.13 6.13 10.63
N LEU A 126 -21.47 7.27 10.89
CA LEU A 126 -21.93 8.25 11.88
C LEU A 126 -23.08 9.12 11.35
N GLY A 127 -23.00 9.53 10.08
CA GLY A 127 -23.98 10.36 9.41
C GLY A 127 -23.72 11.86 9.60
N ALA A 128 -23.74 12.61 8.49
CA ALA A 128 -23.36 14.03 8.47
C ALA A 128 -24.21 14.95 9.39
N ARG A 129 -25.42 14.54 9.76
CA ARG A 129 -26.29 15.28 10.69
C ARG A 129 -25.75 15.36 12.12
N ASN A 130 -24.88 14.43 12.49
CA ASN A 130 -24.27 14.35 13.81
C ASN A 130 -22.93 15.10 13.88
N LEU A 131 -22.58 15.84 12.82
CA LEU A 131 -21.31 16.53 12.68
C LEU A 131 -21.52 18.03 12.55
N GLU A 132 -20.59 18.79 13.12
CA GLU A 132 -20.48 20.22 12.84
C GLU A 132 -20.27 20.44 11.34
N ALA A 133 -20.99 21.41 10.75
CA ALA A 133 -20.97 21.65 9.30
C ALA A 133 -19.55 21.88 8.76
N GLY A 134 -18.71 22.61 9.49
CA GLY A 134 -17.31 22.84 9.12
C GLY A 134 -16.48 21.55 9.07
N PHE A 135 -16.68 20.65 10.04
CA PHE A 135 -16.00 19.36 10.07
C PHE A 135 -16.48 18.43 8.95
N ALA A 136 -17.81 18.33 8.75
CA ALA A 136 -18.39 17.54 7.66
C ALA A 136 -17.86 18.00 6.29
N TYR A 137 -17.72 19.31 6.08
CA TYR A 137 -17.14 19.88 4.87
C TYR A 137 -15.66 19.47 4.69
N ARG A 138 -14.84 19.57 5.74
CA ARG A 138 -13.43 19.15 5.70
C ARG A 138 -13.29 17.67 5.35
N VAL A 139 -14.04 16.79 6.00
CA VAL A 139 -14.00 15.35 5.74
C VAL A 139 -14.44 15.04 4.31
N ARG A 140 -15.50 15.69 3.82
CA ARG A 140 -15.98 15.52 2.44
C ARG A 140 -14.88 15.85 1.41
N ASN A 141 -14.07 16.85 1.69
CA ASN A 141 -13.02 17.35 0.80
C ASN A 141 -11.66 16.66 0.97
N ILE A 142 -11.54 15.65 1.84
CA ILE A 142 -10.34 14.81 1.89
C ILE A 142 -10.14 14.18 0.51
N ARG A 143 -8.95 14.36 -0.08
CA ARG A 143 -8.60 13.76 -1.37
C ARG A 143 -8.13 12.33 -1.14
N SER A 144 -8.73 11.38 -1.85
CA SER A 144 -8.45 9.94 -1.71
C SER A 144 -8.19 9.31 -3.08
N ASN A 145 -7.39 10.00 -3.90
CA ASN A 145 -7.06 9.54 -5.24
C ASN A 145 -5.97 8.47 -5.14
N GLY A 146 -6.26 7.26 -5.60
CA GLY A 146 -5.26 6.23 -5.82
C GLY A 146 -4.71 6.30 -7.24
N ASN A 147 -3.43 6.01 -7.42
CA ASN A 147 -2.73 5.98 -8.71
C ASN A 147 -1.95 4.67 -8.91
N VAL A 148 -2.38 3.59 -8.28
CA VAL A 148 -1.72 2.28 -8.34
C VAL A 148 -2.61 1.29 -9.09
N ALA A 149 -2.06 0.66 -10.12
CA ALA A 149 -2.61 -0.52 -10.74
C ALA A 149 -1.78 -1.74 -10.33
N LYS A 150 -2.44 -2.85 -9.99
CA LYS A 150 -1.78 -4.08 -9.58
C LYS A 150 -2.20 -5.23 -10.47
N LEU A 151 -1.23 -5.87 -11.10
CA LEU A 151 -1.45 -7.05 -11.95
C LEU A 151 -0.82 -8.28 -11.30
N HIS A 152 -1.62 -9.32 -11.10
CA HIS A 152 -1.16 -10.60 -10.59
C HIS A 152 -1.19 -11.63 -11.71
N LEU A 153 -0.02 -12.15 -12.08
CA LEU A 153 0.13 -13.16 -13.12
C LEU A 153 0.49 -14.52 -12.50
N ALA A 154 -0.27 -15.55 -12.87
CA ALA A 154 0.08 -16.92 -12.57
C ALA A 154 0.87 -17.48 -13.76
N LEU A 155 2.16 -17.75 -13.57
CA LEU A 155 3.05 -18.28 -14.59
C LEU A 155 3.28 -19.78 -14.36
N SER A 156 3.52 -20.52 -15.44
CA SER A 156 3.83 -21.96 -15.37
C SER A 156 5.25 -22.24 -14.85
N GLY A 157 6.11 -21.23 -14.81
CA GLY A 157 7.50 -21.31 -14.39
C GLY A 157 8.07 -19.94 -14.05
N ALA A 158 9.34 -19.89 -13.65
CA ALA A 158 10.02 -18.64 -13.35
C ALA A 158 10.24 -17.86 -14.67
N PRO A 159 9.95 -16.55 -14.68
CA PRO A 159 10.23 -15.73 -15.85
C PRO A 159 11.73 -15.58 -16.06
N GLU A 160 12.17 -15.67 -17.31
CA GLU A 160 13.54 -15.35 -17.71
C GLU A 160 13.59 -13.90 -18.23
N PHE A 161 14.56 -13.13 -17.76
CA PHE A 161 14.74 -11.74 -18.16
C PHE A 161 16.04 -11.60 -18.95
N SER A 162 15.96 -11.04 -20.16
CA SER A 162 17.14 -10.78 -20.98
C SER A 162 18.05 -9.74 -20.31
N GLY A 163 19.34 -10.05 -20.18
CA GLY A 163 20.34 -9.15 -19.59
C GLY A 163 20.31 -9.07 -18.06
N LEU A 164 19.52 -9.89 -17.38
CA LEU A 164 19.52 -10.02 -15.92
C LEU A 164 20.15 -11.37 -15.53
N ASP A 165 21.02 -11.35 -14.53
CA ASP A 165 21.50 -12.58 -13.90
C ASP A 165 20.29 -13.36 -13.33
N PRO A 166 20.10 -14.65 -13.70
CA PRO A 166 19.04 -15.48 -13.15
C PRO A 166 18.96 -15.49 -11.61
N ALA A 167 20.08 -15.29 -10.91
CA ALA A 167 20.11 -15.19 -9.45
C ALA A 167 19.33 -13.97 -8.91
N LEU A 168 19.20 -12.91 -9.72
CA LEU A 168 18.50 -11.67 -9.36
C LEU A 168 17.03 -11.67 -9.79
N ALA A 169 16.54 -12.71 -10.46
CA ALA A 169 15.15 -12.78 -10.93
C ALA A 169 14.12 -12.83 -9.79
N GLY A 170 14.55 -13.19 -8.57
CA GLY A 170 13.75 -13.17 -7.34
C GLY A 170 13.68 -11.79 -6.66
N GLU A 171 14.50 -10.84 -7.08
CA GLU A 171 14.60 -9.52 -6.49
C GLU A 171 13.51 -8.56 -7.01
N ARG A 172 13.42 -7.40 -6.37
CA ARG A 172 12.52 -6.32 -6.79
C ARG A 172 13.05 -5.65 -8.06
N LEU A 173 12.35 -5.82 -9.18
CA LEU A 173 12.69 -5.19 -10.45
C LEU A 173 11.91 -3.89 -10.63
N LEU A 174 12.60 -2.84 -11.07
CA LEU A 174 12.04 -1.51 -11.26
C LEU A 174 12.25 -1.02 -12.68
N ILE A 175 11.19 -0.49 -13.29
CA ILE A 175 11.25 0.23 -14.56
C ILE A 175 11.00 1.70 -14.26
N ALA A 176 12.09 2.41 -13.94
CA ALA A 176 12.11 3.84 -13.64
C ALA A 176 13.45 4.45 -14.13
N PRO A 177 13.63 4.66 -15.44
CA PRO A 177 14.93 4.98 -16.03
C PRO A 177 15.46 6.39 -15.69
N SER A 178 14.59 7.32 -15.32
CA SER A 178 14.98 8.69 -14.92
C SER A 178 13.89 9.39 -14.12
N LEU A 179 14.24 10.53 -13.51
CA LEU A 179 13.28 11.39 -12.80
C LEU A 179 12.17 11.90 -13.73
N GLN A 180 12.53 12.30 -14.95
CA GLN A 180 11.59 12.81 -15.94
C GLN A 180 10.61 11.71 -16.37
N TYR A 181 11.07 10.46 -16.48
CA TYR A 181 10.19 9.34 -16.77
C TYR A 181 9.12 9.18 -15.68
N VAL A 182 9.51 9.20 -14.40
CA VAL A 182 8.57 9.08 -13.28
C VAL A 182 7.59 10.25 -13.24
N GLU A 183 8.04 11.48 -13.46
CA GLU A 183 7.15 12.65 -13.54
C GLU A 183 6.16 12.56 -14.69
N HIS A 184 6.62 12.17 -15.89
CA HIS A 184 5.76 12.07 -17.06
C HIS A 184 4.74 10.94 -16.92
N ALA A 185 5.13 9.81 -16.32
CA ALA A 185 4.20 8.73 -16.03
C ALA A 185 3.07 9.20 -15.08
N PHE A 186 3.39 10.05 -14.10
CA PHE A 186 2.40 10.62 -13.18
C PHE A 186 1.48 11.67 -13.83
N ASN A 187 1.92 12.40 -14.85
CA ASN A 187 1.13 13.50 -15.45
C ASN A 187 -0.26 13.07 -15.93
N HIS A 188 -0.37 11.87 -16.51
CA HIS A 188 -1.65 11.32 -16.96
C HIS A 188 -2.66 11.14 -15.81
N ALA A 189 -2.18 10.73 -14.62
CA ALA A 189 -3.03 10.52 -13.46
C ALA A 189 -3.73 11.82 -13.00
N LYS A 190 -3.13 13.00 -13.27
CA LYS A 190 -3.74 14.32 -12.97
C LYS A 190 -5.06 14.53 -13.73
N TYR A 191 -5.22 13.87 -14.87
CA TYR A 191 -6.38 13.97 -15.75
C TYR A 191 -7.26 12.71 -15.75
N GLY A 192 -6.99 11.75 -14.86
CA GLY A 192 -7.72 10.48 -14.81
C GLY A 192 -7.33 9.50 -15.92
N GLU A 193 -6.19 9.71 -16.56
CA GLU A 193 -5.63 8.84 -17.60
C GLU A 193 -4.53 7.93 -17.05
N TYR A 194 -4.07 6.99 -17.87
CA TYR A 194 -2.91 6.15 -17.60
C TYR A 194 -1.79 6.45 -18.60
N SER A 195 -0.53 6.30 -18.15
CA SER A 195 0.62 6.50 -19.03
C SER A 195 0.82 5.30 -19.96
N GLU A 196 1.17 5.57 -21.22
CA GLU A 196 1.66 4.55 -22.16
C GLU A 196 3.01 3.95 -21.74
N ARG A 197 3.74 4.65 -20.86
CA ARG A 197 5.04 4.25 -20.31
C ARG A 197 4.98 4.28 -18.79
N PRO A 198 4.23 3.35 -18.17
CA PRO A 198 4.06 3.35 -16.72
C PRO A 198 5.37 2.98 -16.02
N VAL A 199 5.60 3.63 -14.88
CA VAL A 199 6.59 3.13 -13.91
C VAL A 199 6.09 1.80 -13.37
N MET A 200 6.94 0.79 -13.41
CA MET A 200 6.57 -0.56 -12.99
C MET A 200 7.48 -1.05 -11.87
N GLU A 201 6.85 -1.64 -10.87
CA GLU A 201 7.48 -2.51 -9.89
C GLU A 201 7.05 -3.94 -10.18
N ILE A 202 8.03 -4.81 -10.40
CA ILE A 202 7.81 -6.22 -10.70
C ILE A 202 8.44 -7.03 -9.59
N THR A 203 7.65 -7.92 -8.98
CA THR A 203 8.10 -8.80 -7.90
C THR A 203 7.63 -10.23 -8.18
N THR A 204 8.54 -11.19 -8.00
CA THR A 204 8.35 -12.61 -8.29
C THR A 204 8.16 -13.41 -7.00
N ALA A 205 6.97 -13.30 -6.42
CA ALA A 205 6.68 -13.84 -5.08
C ALA A 205 6.89 -15.37 -4.91
N CYS A 206 6.84 -16.19 -5.98
CA CYS A 206 7.04 -17.65 -5.89
C CYS A 206 8.53 -18.02 -5.62
N MET A 207 9.49 -17.15 -5.91
CA MET A 207 10.92 -17.40 -5.65
C MET A 207 11.32 -17.03 -4.21
N THR A 208 10.71 -15.97 -3.66
CA THR A 208 10.98 -15.48 -2.30
C THR A 208 10.10 -16.15 -1.23
N ILE A 209 8.87 -16.55 -1.59
CA ILE A 209 7.88 -17.11 -0.64
C ILE A 209 7.37 -18.46 -1.13
N ARG A 210 7.51 -19.50 -0.28
CA ARG A 210 6.92 -20.81 -0.53
C ARG A 210 5.39 -20.75 -0.34
N TRP A 211 4.67 -20.57 -1.44
CA TRP A 211 3.20 -20.60 -1.45
C TRP A 211 2.64 -21.99 -1.10
N ARG A 212 1.52 -22.05 -0.37
CA ARG A 212 0.71 -23.27 -0.13
C ARG A 212 -0.09 -23.69 -1.39
N ARG A 213 0.54 -23.77 -2.55
CA ARG A 213 -0.05 -24.37 -3.77
C ARG A 213 0.69 -25.66 -4.13
N PRO A 214 0.03 -26.62 -4.79
CA PRO A 214 0.66 -27.89 -5.17
C PRO A 214 1.94 -27.62 -5.97
N ALA A 215 2.99 -28.38 -5.66
CA ALA A 215 4.35 -28.23 -6.19
C ALA A 215 4.48 -28.41 -7.72
N SER A 216 3.37 -28.67 -8.41
CA SER A 216 3.27 -28.81 -9.86
C SER A 216 3.10 -27.48 -10.59
N THR A 217 2.84 -26.36 -9.89
CA THR A 217 2.57 -25.05 -10.54
C THR A 217 3.45 -23.90 -10.02
N CYS A 218 4.21 -24.08 -8.94
CA CYS A 218 5.21 -23.12 -8.48
C CYS A 218 6.59 -23.77 -8.66
N CYS A 219 7.44 -23.08 -9.41
CA CYS A 219 8.80 -23.40 -9.82
C CYS A 219 9.47 -24.54 -9.02
N ARG A 220 9.57 -25.72 -9.65
CA ARG A 220 10.63 -26.70 -9.37
C ARG A 220 11.58 -26.69 -10.57
N PRO A 221 12.93 -26.68 -10.43
CA PRO A 221 13.77 -26.82 -9.23
C PRO A 221 14.95 -25.81 -9.16
N MET A 222 15.06 -25.00 -8.09
CA MET A 222 16.33 -24.31 -7.77
C MET A 222 16.66 -24.23 -6.26
N CYS A 223 15.82 -24.80 -5.38
CA CYS A 223 16.06 -24.81 -3.93
C CYS A 223 16.87 -26.01 -3.40
N ASN A 224 17.66 -26.69 -4.24
CA ASN A 224 18.51 -27.81 -3.79
C ASN A 224 19.96 -27.41 -3.44
N GLY A 225 20.30 -26.11 -3.42
CA GLY A 225 21.70 -25.67 -3.29
C GLY A 225 22.11 -24.90 -2.01
N LEU A 226 21.20 -24.57 -1.09
CA LEU A 226 21.52 -23.67 0.05
C LEU A 226 21.36 -24.32 1.43
N ARG A 227 21.78 -25.58 1.56
CA ARG A 227 22.04 -26.19 2.87
C ARG A 227 23.36 -26.93 2.83
N GLU A 228 24.43 -26.23 3.21
CA GLU A 228 25.62 -26.75 3.88
C GLU A 228 26.56 -25.58 4.17
N THR A 229 26.39 -24.96 5.34
CA THR A 229 27.38 -24.51 6.35
C THR A 229 26.68 -23.62 7.35
#